data_AF-A0A9P0CNG9-F1
#
_entry.id   AF-A0A9P0CNG9-F1
#
_cell.length_a   1.000
_cell.length_b   1.000
_cell.length_c   1.000
_cell.angle_alpha   90.00
_cell.angle_beta   90.00
_cell.angle_gamma   90.00
#
_symmetry.space_group_name_H-M   'P 1'
#
loop_
_entity.id
_entity.type
_entity.pdbx_description
1 polymer ?
#
loop_
_entity_poly.entity_id
_entity_poly.type
_entity_poly.pdbx_seq_one_letter_code
_entity_poly.pdbx_strand_id
1 'polypeptide(L)'
;MGGAEGTKLDLDFMDMERKTDVTVELVEELQVKTKEFLQPNPTARAKMAAVKGISKLSGQAKSNTYPQPEGVLGDCMLLYGKKLGDDSHFGLALIEMGEALKQMADVKYSLDDNIKQNFLEPLHHLQTKDLKEVMHHRKKLQGRRLDFDCKRRRQAKGSNIPDDEIRMAEEKFAESLQLAQMGMFNLLENDVEQISQLATFAEGLLDYHSQCTEVLKHLTETILEKKDEAANRPKVEFVPKTLTDLAIETVPDGLNGTNNHNNLFNHSNNHHSNSNFLSTGGSGHQFKRPAPKTIPINKNNHNQNQPLPDPFDPWSYPQASPLPSPMKSPARTPMTRQPCCTALYDFDPENPGELGFKENEVIMLMNKIDENWFEGSVNGRTGYFPVNYVKVDVPLP
;
A
#
# COMPACT_ATOMS: atom_id res chain seq x y z
N MET A 1 -5.08 29.52 58.18
CA MET A 1 -4.89 30.45 57.05
C MET A 1 -3.50 30.20 56.47
N GLY A 2 -3.37 30.11 55.14
CA GLY A 2 -2.06 30.07 54.45
C GLY A 2 -1.63 28.71 53.90
N GLY A 3 -2.45 28.06 53.06
CA GLY A 3 -1.91 27.04 52.17
C GLY A 3 -1.20 27.75 51.02
N ALA A 4 0.11 27.53 50.84
CA ALA A 4 0.87 28.12 49.74
C ALA A 4 0.18 27.82 48.40
N GLU A 5 -0.23 28.87 47.66
CA GLU A 5 -0.73 28.72 46.28
C GLU A 5 0.36 28.10 45.41
N GLY A 6 -0.02 27.14 44.55
CA GLY A 6 0.91 26.53 43.60
C GLY A 6 1.48 27.57 42.64
N THR A 7 2.69 27.32 42.13
CA THR A 7 3.34 28.25 41.19
C THR A 7 2.51 28.40 39.92
N LYS A 8 2.00 29.62 39.68
CA LYS A 8 1.30 29.99 38.45
C LYS A 8 2.33 30.40 37.39
N LEU A 9 2.16 29.89 36.18
CA LEU A 9 2.91 30.35 35.01
C LEU A 9 2.16 31.54 34.41
N ASP A 10 2.88 32.44 33.72
CA ASP A 10 2.27 33.61 33.10
C ASP A 10 1.43 33.23 31.85
N LEU A 11 0.65 34.20 31.38
CA LEU A 11 -0.24 34.01 30.23
C LEU A 11 0.53 33.74 28.93
N ASP A 12 1.70 34.35 28.78
CA ASP A 12 2.54 34.20 27.58
C ASP A 12 3.10 32.78 27.49
N PHE A 13 3.55 32.20 28.61
CA PHE A 13 3.94 30.80 28.68
C PHE A 13 2.77 29.90 28.30
N MET A 14 1.58 30.14 28.85
CA MET A 14 0.40 29.31 28.57
C MET A 14 -0.02 29.39 27.09
N ASP A 15 0.11 30.55 26.43
CA ASP A 15 -0.18 30.66 25.00
C ASP A 15 0.88 29.94 24.14
N MET A 16 2.17 30.09 24.45
CA MET A 16 3.24 29.33 23.79
C MET A 16 3.07 27.83 23.98
N GLU A 17 2.68 27.42 25.19
CA GLU A 17 2.39 26.03 25.53
C GLU A 17 1.28 25.46 24.65
N ARG A 18 0.15 26.18 24.58
CA ARG A 18 -1.01 25.82 23.76
C ARG A 18 -0.64 25.74 22.27
N LYS A 19 0.10 26.73 21.74
CA LYS A 19 0.54 26.74 20.34
C LYS A 19 1.46 25.55 20.04
N THR A 20 2.38 25.25 20.95
CA THR A 20 3.28 24.09 20.81
C THR A 20 2.49 22.78 20.76
N ASP A 21 1.50 22.59 21.62
CA ASP A 21 0.65 21.39 21.62
C ASP A 21 -0.10 21.23 20.29
N VAL A 22 -0.69 22.32 19.78
CA VAL A 22 -1.36 22.32 18.46
C VAL A 22 -0.39 21.98 17.33
N THR A 23 0.84 22.51 17.36
CA THR A 23 1.87 22.21 16.36
C THR A 23 2.25 20.73 16.38
N VAL A 24 2.35 20.10 17.56
CA VAL A 24 2.63 18.67 17.68
C VAL A 24 1.54 17.83 17.01
N GLU A 25 0.27 18.10 17.34
CA GLU A 25 -0.88 17.40 16.75
C GLU A 25 -0.93 17.60 15.24
N LEU A 26 -0.75 18.85 14.78
CA LEU A 26 -0.75 19.20 13.36
C LEU A 26 0.32 18.43 12.58
N VAL A 27 1.57 18.41 13.06
CA VAL A 27 2.68 17.78 12.34
C VAL A 27 2.49 16.26 12.23
N GLU A 28 1.89 15.63 13.24
CA GLU A 28 1.56 14.21 13.20
C GLU A 28 0.45 13.93 12.18
N GLU A 29 -0.66 14.65 12.25
CA GLU A 29 -1.79 14.44 11.34
C GLU A 29 -1.43 14.78 9.89
N LEU A 30 -0.74 15.89 9.66
CA LEU A 30 -0.38 16.34 8.31
C LEU A 30 0.49 15.32 7.58
N GLN A 31 1.47 14.72 8.26
CA GLN A 31 2.28 13.65 7.68
C GLN A 31 1.45 12.43 7.27
N VAL A 32 0.48 12.03 8.10
CA VAL A 32 -0.41 10.89 7.80
C VAL A 32 -1.30 11.21 6.62
N LYS A 33 -1.95 12.39 6.62
CA LYS A 33 -2.89 12.81 5.58
C LYS A 33 -2.21 13.04 4.24
N THR A 34 -0.98 13.56 4.22
CA THR A 34 -0.24 13.68 2.97
C THR A 34 0.16 12.32 2.40
N LYS A 35 0.53 11.33 3.23
CA LYS A 35 0.81 9.96 2.76
C LYS A 35 -0.45 9.29 2.19
N GLU A 36 -1.61 9.49 2.84
CA GLU A 36 -2.93 9.05 2.35
C GLU A 36 -3.28 9.67 1.01
N PHE A 37 -3.02 10.97 0.88
CA PHE A 37 -3.26 11.71 -0.34
C PHE A 37 -2.40 11.21 -1.51
N LEU A 38 -1.10 11.02 -1.29
CA LEU A 38 -0.18 10.53 -2.33
C LEU A 38 -0.49 9.09 -2.74
N GLN A 39 -0.83 8.24 -1.76
CA GLN A 39 -1.06 6.82 -1.95
C GLN A 39 -2.31 6.38 -1.16
N PRO A 40 -3.51 6.45 -1.76
CA PRO A 40 -4.73 6.00 -1.09
C PRO A 40 -4.73 4.50 -0.78
N ASN A 41 -3.99 3.71 -1.57
CA ASN A 41 -3.84 2.27 -1.34
C ASN A 41 -2.92 2.02 -0.11
N PRO A 42 -3.41 1.36 0.95
CA PRO A 42 -2.62 1.08 2.15
C PRO A 42 -1.35 0.24 1.89
N THR A 43 -1.42 -0.73 0.98
CA THR A 43 -0.27 -1.56 0.57
C THR A 43 0.82 -0.72 -0.09
N ALA A 44 0.45 0.30 -0.85
CA ALA A 44 1.39 1.25 -1.44
C ALA A 44 2.02 2.16 -0.38
N ARG A 45 1.22 2.64 0.60
CA ARG A 45 1.73 3.42 1.75
C ARG A 45 2.74 2.63 2.58
N ALA A 46 2.47 1.35 2.81
CA ALA A 46 3.36 0.43 3.52
C ALA A 46 4.77 0.46 2.95
N LYS A 47 4.86 0.32 1.63
CA LYS A 47 6.12 0.30 0.90
C LYS A 47 6.80 1.66 0.93
N MET A 48 6.07 2.76 0.77
CA MET A 48 6.64 4.12 0.90
C MET A 48 7.28 4.36 2.28
N ALA A 49 6.67 3.83 3.35
CA ALA A 49 7.18 3.91 4.72
C ALA A 49 8.35 2.95 4.98
N ALA A 50 8.37 1.79 4.32
CA ALA A 50 9.41 0.77 4.46
C ALA A 50 10.71 1.09 3.69
N VAL A 51 10.67 2.01 2.72
CA VAL A 51 11.88 2.56 2.08
C VAL A 51 12.59 3.51 3.06
N LYS A 52 13.22 2.92 4.08
CA LYS A 52 14.25 3.54 4.92
C LYS A 52 15.63 3.16 4.36
N GLY A 53 16.31 4.15 3.81
CA GLY A 53 17.78 4.21 3.70
C GLY A 53 18.49 3.04 3.01
N ILE A 54 18.47 2.97 1.68
CA ILE A 54 19.53 2.32 0.89
C ILE A 54 19.82 3.15 -0.39
N SER A 55 20.99 3.79 -0.35
CA SER A 55 21.97 3.96 -1.43
C SER A 55 21.69 4.88 -2.62
N LYS A 56 22.10 6.14 -2.42
CA LYS A 56 23.04 6.80 -3.35
C LYS A 56 24.29 5.92 -3.54
N LEU A 57 24.28 4.96 -4.45
CA LEU A 57 25.51 4.32 -4.99
C LEU A 57 25.32 3.51 -6.28
N SER A 58 24.13 3.53 -6.89
CA SER A 58 23.94 3.07 -8.26
C SER A 58 23.20 4.18 -9.00
N GLY A 59 23.81 4.73 -10.05
CA GLY A 59 23.26 5.82 -10.86
C GLY A 59 21.97 5.49 -11.63
N GLN A 60 21.29 4.39 -11.30
CA GLN A 60 20.01 3.94 -11.84
C GLN A 60 19.35 3.02 -10.80
N ALA A 61 18.57 3.59 -9.89
CA ALA A 61 17.61 2.82 -9.10
C ALA A 61 16.38 3.71 -8.90
N LYS A 62 15.48 3.72 -9.89
CA LYS A 62 14.14 4.29 -9.73
C LYS A 62 13.51 3.57 -8.54
N SER A 63 13.24 4.29 -7.45
CA SER A 63 12.76 3.73 -6.18
C SER A 63 11.29 3.30 -6.21
N ASN A 64 10.78 2.92 -7.37
CA ASN A 64 9.36 2.68 -7.61
C ASN A 64 8.96 1.28 -7.16
N THR A 65 8.66 1.17 -5.88
CA THR A 65 8.33 -0.13 -5.24
C THR A 65 6.86 -0.52 -5.46
N TYR A 66 6.00 0.39 -5.95
CA TYR A 66 4.58 0.14 -6.20
C TYR A 66 4.13 0.68 -7.57
N PRO A 67 3.39 -0.11 -8.38
CA PRO A 67 2.91 0.34 -9.69
C PRO A 67 1.78 1.39 -9.57
N GLN A 68 1.96 2.58 -10.17
CA GLN A 68 0.87 3.57 -10.23
C GLN A 68 -0.29 3.06 -11.12
N PRO A 69 -1.55 3.36 -10.77
CA PRO A 69 -2.74 2.91 -11.52
C PRO A 69 -2.71 3.28 -13.01
N GLU A 70 -2.26 4.50 -13.34
CA GLU A 70 -2.11 4.99 -14.72
C GLU A 70 -1.16 4.07 -15.51
N GLY A 71 -0.06 3.66 -14.88
CA GLY A 71 0.92 2.78 -15.50
C GLY A 71 0.36 1.38 -15.76
N VAL A 72 -0.41 0.84 -14.83
CA VAL A 72 -1.07 -0.48 -14.97
C VAL A 72 -2.10 -0.45 -16.11
N LEU A 73 -2.90 0.62 -16.20
CA LEU A 73 -3.84 0.82 -17.30
C LEU A 73 -3.09 0.96 -18.64
N GLY A 74 -2.00 1.72 -18.65
CA GLY A 74 -1.14 1.88 -19.83
C GLY A 74 -0.58 0.55 -20.33
N ASP A 75 -0.06 -0.29 -19.43
CA ASP A 75 0.46 -1.63 -19.77
C ASP A 75 -0.63 -2.52 -20.42
N CYS A 76 -1.87 -2.44 -19.93
CA CYS A 76 -3.00 -3.15 -20.52
C CYS A 76 -3.30 -2.68 -21.96
N MET A 77 -3.37 -1.36 -22.17
CA MET A 77 -3.63 -0.77 -23.49
C MET A 77 -2.51 -1.11 -24.50
N LEU A 78 -1.25 -1.03 -24.07
CA LEU A 78 -0.10 -1.42 -24.89
C LEU A 78 -0.14 -2.90 -25.28
N LEU A 79 -0.47 -3.79 -24.32
CA LEU A 79 -0.53 -5.22 -24.56
C LEU A 79 -1.59 -5.56 -25.61
N TYR A 80 -2.81 -5.04 -25.46
CA TYR A 80 -3.91 -5.35 -26.37
C TYR A 80 -3.85 -4.57 -27.67
N GLY A 81 -3.31 -3.36 -27.66
CA GLY A 81 -3.02 -2.58 -28.88
C GLY A 81 -2.09 -3.35 -29.82
N LYS A 82 -1.00 -3.91 -29.29
CA LYS A 82 -0.09 -4.78 -30.06
C LYS A 82 -0.74 -6.08 -30.54
N LYS A 83 -1.59 -6.70 -29.71
CA LYS A 83 -2.31 -7.93 -30.09
C LYS A 83 -3.35 -7.71 -31.19
N LEU A 84 -3.87 -6.49 -31.33
CA LEU A 84 -4.81 -6.15 -32.40
C LEU A 84 -4.15 -6.03 -33.78
N GLY A 85 -2.82 -5.93 -33.83
CA GLY A 85 -2.06 -5.79 -35.07
C GLY A 85 -1.91 -4.36 -35.55
N ASP A 86 -0.85 -4.13 -36.32
CA ASP A 86 -0.44 -2.80 -36.81
C ASP A 86 -1.40 -2.24 -37.88
N ASP A 87 -2.28 -3.06 -38.43
CA ASP A 87 -3.36 -2.71 -39.36
C ASP A 87 -4.60 -2.14 -38.64
N SER A 88 -4.73 -2.40 -37.34
CA SER A 88 -5.82 -1.89 -36.53
C SER A 88 -5.56 -0.45 -36.07
N HIS A 89 -6.30 0.50 -36.63
CA HIS A 89 -6.21 1.92 -36.20
C HIS A 89 -6.58 2.09 -34.73
N PHE A 90 -7.52 1.26 -34.24
CA PHE A 90 -7.84 1.21 -32.82
C PHE A 90 -6.68 0.64 -31.99
N GLY A 91 -5.99 -0.38 -32.51
CA GLY A 91 -4.78 -0.92 -31.90
C GLY A 91 -3.67 0.14 -31.77
N LEU A 92 -3.41 0.87 -32.85
CA LEU A 92 -2.45 1.99 -32.84
C LEU A 92 -2.86 3.10 -31.87
N ALA A 93 -4.14 3.48 -31.83
CA ALA A 93 -4.65 4.48 -30.88
C ALA A 93 -4.53 4.02 -29.41
N LEU A 94 -4.76 2.73 -29.13
CA LEU A 94 -4.52 2.14 -27.81
C LEU A 94 -3.05 2.19 -27.41
N ILE A 95 -2.13 2.03 -28.37
CA ILE A 95 -0.69 2.13 -28.10
C ILE A 95 -0.35 3.56 -27.66
N GLU A 96 -0.75 4.59 -28.41
CA GLU A 96 -0.49 6.01 -28.04
C GLU A 96 -1.07 6.36 -26.66
N MET A 97 -2.32 5.97 -26.40
CA MET A 97 -2.96 6.18 -25.10
C MET A 97 -2.18 5.48 -23.98
N GLY A 98 -1.74 4.25 -24.25
CA GLY A 98 -0.93 3.47 -23.31
C GLY A 98 0.40 4.14 -22.99
N GLU A 99 1.12 4.64 -24.00
CA GLU A 99 2.39 5.35 -23.81
C GLU A 99 2.22 6.65 -23.02
N ALA A 100 1.19 7.44 -23.32
CA ALA A 100 0.88 8.65 -22.56
C ALA A 100 0.55 8.35 -21.09
N LEU A 101 -0.20 7.29 -20.81
CA LEU A 101 -0.49 6.86 -19.43
C LEU A 101 0.76 6.38 -18.68
N LYS A 102 1.72 5.73 -19.37
CA LYS A 102 3.03 5.39 -18.78
C LYS A 102 3.83 6.64 -18.44
N GLN A 103 3.81 7.66 -19.29
CA GLN A 103 4.45 8.95 -19.01
C GLN A 103 3.78 9.64 -17.80
N MET A 104 2.45 9.64 -17.72
CA MET A 104 1.75 10.16 -16.53
C MET A 104 2.14 9.41 -15.25
N ALA A 105 2.34 8.10 -15.31
CA ALA A 105 2.83 7.33 -14.17
C ALA A 105 4.24 7.76 -13.75
N ASP A 106 5.17 8.00 -14.70
CA ASP A 106 6.50 8.54 -14.42
C ASP A 106 6.44 9.94 -13.74
N VAL A 107 5.52 10.80 -14.18
CA VAL A 107 5.26 12.11 -13.56
C VAL A 107 4.71 11.93 -12.13
N LYS A 108 3.80 10.97 -11.91
CA LYS A 108 3.27 10.63 -10.57
C LYS A 108 4.34 10.11 -9.62
N TYR A 109 5.26 9.26 -10.09
CA TYR A 109 6.39 8.83 -9.28
C TYR A 109 7.30 10.00 -8.88
N SER A 110 7.53 10.93 -9.81
CA SER A 110 8.34 12.12 -9.55
C SER A 110 7.70 13.03 -8.50
N LEU A 111 6.36 13.18 -8.52
CA LEU A 111 5.62 13.87 -7.46
C LEU A 111 5.82 13.18 -6.10
N ASP A 112 5.61 11.86 -6.04
CA ASP A 112 5.72 11.11 -4.79
C ASP A 112 7.11 11.26 -4.15
N ASP A 113 8.17 11.17 -4.97
CA ASP A 113 9.56 11.37 -4.52
C ASP A 113 9.82 12.82 -4.10
N ASN A 114 9.33 13.80 -4.85
CA ASN A 114 9.48 15.23 -4.53
C ASN A 114 8.83 15.58 -3.19
N ILE A 115 7.55 15.19 -2.99
CA ILE A 115 6.83 15.47 -1.75
C ILE A 115 7.45 14.70 -0.57
N LYS A 116 7.92 13.47 -0.80
CA LYS A 116 8.60 12.70 0.26
C LYS A 116 9.85 13.43 0.75
N GLN A 117 10.71 13.87 -0.16
CA GLN A 117 12.00 14.50 0.19
C GLN A 117 11.84 15.93 0.70
N ASN A 118 10.97 16.72 0.07
CA ASN A 118 10.95 18.16 0.30
C ASN A 118 9.84 18.62 1.27
N PHE A 119 8.91 17.74 1.63
CA PHE A 119 7.83 18.06 2.57
C PHE A 119 7.75 17.08 3.74
N LEU A 120 7.64 15.77 3.46
CA LEU A 120 7.47 14.78 4.54
C LEU A 120 8.73 14.58 5.39
N GLU A 121 9.93 14.53 4.79
CA GLU A 121 11.18 14.38 5.55
C GLU A 121 11.47 15.58 6.47
N PRO A 122 11.31 16.85 6.03
CA PRO A 122 11.40 18.01 6.92
C PRO A 122 10.40 17.98 8.09
N LEU A 123 9.13 17.65 7.83
CA LEU A 123 8.12 17.51 8.90
C LEU A 123 8.48 16.38 9.89
N HIS A 124 9.02 15.27 9.39
CA HIS A 124 9.49 14.18 10.24
C HIS A 124 10.70 14.59 11.10
N HIS A 125 11.61 15.40 10.54
CA HIS A 125 12.72 15.97 11.29
C HIS A 125 12.21 16.86 12.44
N LEU A 126 11.33 17.80 12.12
CA LEU A 126 10.68 18.69 13.10
C LEU A 126 10.01 17.89 14.23
N GLN A 127 9.29 16.82 13.89
CA GLN A 127 8.64 15.95 14.87
C GLN A 127 9.63 15.20 15.78
N THR A 128 10.66 14.60 15.19
CA THR A 128 11.55 13.67 15.91
C THR A 128 12.73 14.34 16.60
N LYS A 129 13.00 15.60 16.28
CA LYS A 129 14.08 16.42 16.84
C LYS A 129 13.50 17.57 17.67
N ASP A 130 13.09 18.65 17.02
CA ASP A 130 12.80 19.91 17.69
C ASP A 130 11.58 19.81 18.61
N LEU A 131 10.46 19.28 18.11
CA LEU A 131 9.26 19.07 18.92
C LEU A 131 9.56 18.10 20.08
N LYS A 132 10.31 17.04 19.83
CA LYS A 132 10.68 16.06 20.87
C LYS A 132 11.53 16.69 21.98
N GLU A 133 12.46 17.58 21.63
CA GLU A 133 13.29 18.32 22.58
C GLU A 133 12.47 19.31 23.41
N VAL A 134 11.60 20.11 22.76
CA VAL A 134 10.70 21.03 23.45
C VAL A 134 9.78 20.29 24.43
N MET A 135 9.19 19.17 24.00
CA MET A 135 8.35 18.33 24.86
C MET A 135 9.13 17.73 26.03
N HIS A 136 10.41 17.41 25.85
CA HIS A 136 11.28 16.97 26.94
C HIS A 136 11.48 18.07 27.99
N HIS A 137 11.79 19.31 27.56
CA HIS A 137 11.96 20.45 28.48
C HIS A 137 10.68 20.76 29.24
N ARG A 138 9.51 20.76 28.56
CA ARG A 138 8.21 20.96 29.20
C ARG A 138 7.90 19.90 30.26
N LYS A 139 8.12 18.62 29.93
CA LYS A 139 7.93 17.53 30.91
C LYS A 139 8.85 17.66 32.12
N LYS A 140 10.11 18.05 31.89
CA LYS A 140 11.08 18.31 32.97
C LYS A 140 10.64 19.48 33.85
N LEU A 141 10.18 20.58 33.24
CA LEU A 141 9.63 21.73 33.95
C LEU A 141 8.45 21.36 34.85
N GLN A 142 7.47 20.62 34.33
CA GLN A 142 6.33 20.17 35.13
C GLN A 142 6.77 19.38 36.37
N GLY A 143 7.74 18.47 36.21
CA GLY A 143 8.32 17.72 37.32
C GLY A 143 9.03 18.62 38.35
N ARG A 144 9.84 19.59 37.90
CA ARG A 144 10.53 20.54 38.79
C ARG A 144 9.57 21.47 39.52
N ARG A 145 8.50 21.93 38.86
CA ARG A 145 7.45 22.74 39.48
C ARG A 145 6.80 22.00 40.64
N LEU A 146 6.43 20.72 40.43
CA LEU A 146 5.82 19.88 41.45
C LEU A 146 6.76 19.61 42.63
N ASP A 147 8.07 19.38 42.39
CA ASP A 147 9.07 19.21 43.45
C ASP A 147 9.20 20.47 44.32
N PHE A 148 9.34 21.63 43.67
CA PHE A 148 9.43 22.92 44.34
C PHE A 148 8.17 23.23 45.17
N ASP A 149 6.98 23.06 44.59
CA ASP A 149 5.70 23.26 45.28
C ASP A 149 5.52 22.31 46.47
N CYS A 150 5.93 21.04 46.32
CA CYS A 150 5.85 20.05 47.39
C CYS A 150 6.75 20.42 48.57
N LYS A 151 8.02 20.77 48.31
CA LYS A 151 8.98 21.18 49.35
C LYS A 151 8.54 22.44 50.07
N ARG A 152 8.15 23.48 49.32
CA ARG A 152 7.64 24.74 49.88
C ARG A 152 6.41 24.53 50.77
N ARG A 153 5.45 23.70 50.31
CA ARG A 153 4.24 23.38 51.08
C ARG A 153 4.55 22.58 52.35
N ARG A 154 5.50 21.64 52.30
CA ARG A 154 5.90 20.83 53.46
C ARG A 154 6.62 21.66 54.51
N GLN A 155 7.51 22.57 54.08
CA GLN A 155 8.17 23.51 54.99
C GLN A 155 7.16 24.43 55.68
N ALA A 156 6.20 25.00 54.92
CA ALA A 156 5.13 25.83 55.48
C ALA A 156 4.23 25.09 56.48
N LYS A 157 4.16 23.75 56.40
CA LYS A 157 3.44 22.87 57.34
C LYS A 157 4.29 22.42 58.54
N GLY A 158 5.49 22.97 58.72
CA GLY A 158 6.37 22.66 59.86
C GLY A 158 7.23 21.42 59.68
N SER A 159 7.42 20.92 58.45
CA SER A 159 8.45 19.90 58.19
C SER A 159 9.85 20.53 58.23
N ASN A 160 10.82 19.84 58.83
CA ASN A 160 12.24 20.22 58.79
C ASN A 160 12.83 19.99 57.39
N ILE A 161 12.49 20.84 56.43
CA ILE A 161 13.16 20.92 55.12
C ILE A 161 14.16 22.09 55.19
N PRO A 162 15.46 21.84 54.98
CA PRO A 162 16.47 22.90 54.97
C PRO A 162 16.19 23.96 53.90
N ASP A 163 16.44 25.22 54.20
CA ASP A 163 16.27 26.33 53.24
C ASP A 163 17.11 26.13 51.97
N ASP A 164 18.30 25.56 52.10
CA ASP A 164 19.16 25.21 50.96
C ASP A 164 18.49 24.21 50.00
N GLU A 165 17.72 23.24 50.51
CA GLU A 165 17.02 22.27 49.64
C GLU A 165 15.89 22.92 48.84
N ILE A 166 15.24 23.95 49.40
CA ILE A 166 14.18 24.70 48.72
C ILE A 166 14.80 25.62 47.67
N ARG A 167 15.87 26.33 48.03
CA ARG A 167 16.62 27.17 47.09
C ARG A 167 17.13 26.35 45.90
N MET A 168 17.68 25.16 46.13
CA MET A 168 18.09 24.26 45.05
C MET A 168 16.93 23.77 44.18
N ALA A 169 15.74 23.58 44.76
CA ALA A 169 14.55 23.19 44.00
C ALA A 169 14.02 24.35 43.14
N GLU A 170 14.07 25.56 43.68
CA GLU A 170 13.73 26.81 42.98
C GLU A 170 14.67 27.06 41.79
N GLU A 171 15.98 26.98 42.00
CA GLU A 171 16.99 27.14 40.94
C GLU A 171 16.76 26.15 39.79
N LYS A 172 16.51 24.88 40.11
CA LYS A 172 16.21 23.83 39.12
C LYS A 172 14.88 24.07 38.37
N PHE A 173 13.89 24.62 39.06
CA PHE A 173 12.62 25.02 38.44
C PHE A 173 12.84 26.20 37.48
N ALA A 174 13.54 27.25 37.92
CA ALA A 174 13.85 28.42 37.09
C ALA A 174 14.67 28.05 35.84
N GLU A 175 15.69 27.20 35.98
CA GLU A 175 16.48 26.71 34.85
C GLU A 175 15.61 25.92 33.85
N SER A 176 14.73 25.05 34.35
CA SER A 176 13.83 24.27 33.49
C SER A 176 12.77 25.15 32.83
N LEU A 177 12.34 26.23 33.48
CA LEU A 177 11.40 27.19 32.94
C LEU A 177 12.02 27.95 31.77
N GLN A 178 13.24 28.46 31.96
CA GLN A 178 14.00 29.16 30.92
C GLN A 178 14.22 28.28 29.69
N LEU A 179 14.62 27.02 29.87
CA LEU A 179 14.85 26.09 28.76
C LEU A 179 13.55 25.79 27.99
N ALA A 180 12.44 25.57 28.70
CA ALA A 180 11.14 25.33 28.06
C ALA A 180 10.64 26.56 27.31
N GLN A 181 10.77 27.76 27.89
CA GLN A 181 10.39 29.02 27.26
C GLN A 181 11.21 29.27 25.99
N MET A 182 12.53 29.15 26.08
CA MET A 182 13.41 29.37 24.92
C MET A 182 13.14 28.34 23.82
N GLY A 183 12.94 27.06 24.18
CA GLY A 183 12.61 26.02 23.22
C GLY A 183 11.29 26.26 22.50
N MET A 184 10.23 26.61 23.23
CA MET A 184 8.93 26.95 22.62
C MET A 184 9.01 28.22 21.77
N PHE A 185 9.71 29.26 22.24
CA PHE A 185 9.87 30.50 21.49
C PHE A 185 10.59 30.28 20.16
N ASN A 186 11.74 29.60 20.17
CA ASN A 186 12.50 29.32 18.95
C ASN A 186 11.71 28.45 17.97
N LEU A 187 10.95 27.48 18.47
CA LEU A 187 10.08 26.66 17.64
C LEU A 187 9.02 27.50 16.91
N LEU A 188 8.38 28.43 17.65
CA LEU A 188 7.25 29.22 17.14
C LEU A 188 7.68 30.40 16.26
N GLU A 189 8.88 30.95 16.48
CA GLU A 189 9.45 32.03 15.65
C GLU A 189 9.99 31.52 14.30
N ASN A 190 10.20 30.21 14.15
CA ASN A 190 10.66 29.62 12.88
C ASN A 190 9.53 29.34 11.88
N ASP A 191 8.42 30.10 11.95
CA ASP A 191 7.23 29.93 11.10
C ASP A 191 7.51 30.05 9.60
N VAL A 192 8.52 30.85 9.23
CA VAL A 192 9.02 31.00 7.87
C VAL A 192 9.42 29.66 7.25
N GLU A 193 10.07 28.76 8.01
CA GLU A 193 10.47 27.45 7.49
C GLU A 193 9.25 26.56 7.23
N GLN A 194 8.24 26.59 8.11
CA GLN A 194 7.01 25.82 7.89
C GLN A 194 6.19 26.37 6.72
N ILE A 195 6.13 27.69 6.55
CA ILE A 195 5.50 28.33 5.38
C ILE A 195 6.24 27.93 4.10
N SER A 196 7.58 27.91 4.11
CA SER A 196 8.39 27.46 2.99
C SER A 196 8.11 26.00 2.63
N GLN A 197 7.97 25.11 3.61
CA GLN A 197 7.61 23.70 3.37
C GLN A 197 6.24 23.56 2.68
N LEU A 198 5.25 24.34 3.12
CA LEU A 198 3.93 24.38 2.47
C LEU A 198 4.00 24.92 1.04
N ALA A 199 4.82 25.95 0.79
CA ALA A 199 5.04 26.46 -0.55
C ALA A 199 5.63 25.38 -1.47
N THR A 200 6.65 24.64 -1.01
CA THR A 200 7.23 23.55 -1.79
C THR A 200 6.23 22.42 -2.07
N PHE A 201 5.35 22.10 -1.11
CA PHE A 201 4.27 21.14 -1.35
C PHE A 201 3.31 21.61 -2.44
N ALA A 202 2.88 22.88 -2.40
CA ALA A 202 1.99 23.45 -3.40
C ALA A 202 2.64 23.52 -4.80
N GLU A 203 3.91 23.91 -4.87
CA GLU A 203 4.69 23.94 -6.11
C GLU A 203 4.84 22.54 -6.71
N GLY A 204 5.12 21.52 -5.89
CA GLY A 204 5.21 20.14 -6.36
C GLY A 204 3.90 19.63 -6.97
N LEU A 205 2.76 19.97 -6.36
CA LEU A 205 1.44 19.64 -6.92
C LEU A 205 1.16 20.39 -8.23
N LEU A 206 1.51 21.67 -8.30
CA LEU A 206 1.33 22.48 -9.50
C LEU A 206 2.15 21.92 -10.67
N ASP A 207 3.42 21.61 -10.44
CA ASP A 207 4.32 21.04 -11.45
C ASP A 207 3.80 19.70 -11.96
N TYR A 208 3.39 18.80 -11.06
CA TYR A 208 2.75 17.53 -11.39
C TYR A 208 1.55 17.70 -12.33
N HIS A 209 0.60 18.56 -11.95
CA HIS A 209 -0.60 18.77 -12.75
C HIS A 209 -0.32 19.48 -14.08
N SER A 210 0.67 20.37 -14.12
CA SER A 210 1.12 21.02 -15.36
C SER A 210 1.67 20.00 -16.34
N GLN A 211 2.60 19.14 -15.90
CA GLN A 211 3.18 18.08 -16.74
C GLN A 211 2.12 17.07 -17.21
N CYS A 212 1.19 16.66 -16.34
CA CYS A 212 0.07 15.81 -16.77
C CYS A 212 -0.78 16.49 -17.86
N THR A 213 -1.02 17.79 -17.74
CA THR A 213 -1.78 18.56 -18.74
C THR A 213 -1.06 18.59 -20.08
N GLU A 214 0.26 18.76 -20.09
CA GLU A 214 1.06 18.73 -21.32
C GLU A 214 1.00 17.37 -22.02
N VAL A 215 1.16 16.27 -21.27
CA VAL A 215 1.04 14.90 -21.79
C VAL A 215 -0.35 14.67 -22.39
N LEU A 216 -1.41 15.04 -21.66
CA LEU A 216 -2.79 14.84 -22.11
C LEU A 216 -3.15 15.71 -23.31
N LYS A 217 -2.61 16.94 -23.39
CA LYS A 217 -2.82 17.82 -24.53
C LYS A 217 -2.25 17.21 -25.80
N HIS A 218 -1.00 16.76 -25.75
CA HIS A 218 -0.36 16.09 -26.89
C HIS A 218 -1.11 14.84 -27.32
N LEU A 219 -1.45 13.97 -26.35
CA LEU A 219 -2.25 12.77 -26.61
C LEU A 219 -3.59 13.10 -27.29
N THR A 220 -4.28 14.14 -26.82
CA THR A 220 -5.59 14.52 -27.37
C THR A 220 -5.46 14.93 -28.83
N GLU A 221 -4.43 15.72 -29.17
CA GLU A 221 -4.12 16.09 -30.56
C GLU A 221 -3.88 14.84 -31.42
N THR A 222 -3.01 13.93 -30.97
CA THR A 222 -2.69 12.68 -31.68
C THR A 222 -3.90 11.76 -31.89
N ILE A 223 -4.75 11.59 -30.87
CA ILE A 223 -5.92 10.71 -30.95
C ILE A 223 -6.97 11.30 -31.90
N LEU A 224 -7.15 12.63 -31.92
CA LEU A 224 -8.06 13.28 -32.84
C LEU A 224 -7.59 13.12 -34.30
N GLU A 225 -6.30 13.27 -34.56
CA GLU A 225 -5.71 13.00 -35.88
C GLU A 225 -5.95 11.56 -36.33
N LYS A 226 -5.64 10.57 -35.47
CA LYS A 226 -5.88 9.14 -35.78
C LYS A 226 -7.36 8.82 -36.00
N LYS A 227 -8.26 9.48 -35.28
CA LYS A 227 -9.71 9.34 -35.49
C LYS A 227 -10.10 9.83 -36.89
N ASP A 228 -9.57 10.97 -37.31
CA ASP A 228 -9.87 11.55 -38.62
C ASP A 228 -9.26 10.69 -39.75
N GLU A 229 -8.04 10.16 -39.56
CA GLU A 229 -7.44 9.18 -40.48
C GLU A 229 -8.31 7.92 -40.62
N ALA A 230 -8.77 7.35 -39.50
CA ALA A 230 -9.63 6.18 -39.49
C ALA A 230 -11.00 6.44 -40.14
N ALA A 231 -11.55 7.65 -39.98
CA ALA A 231 -12.82 8.05 -40.58
C ALA A 231 -12.73 8.25 -42.10
N ASN A 232 -11.60 8.76 -42.58
CA ASN A 232 -11.39 9.07 -44.00
C ASN A 232 -10.82 7.90 -44.82
N ARG A 233 -10.53 6.76 -44.18
CA ARG A 233 -9.97 5.60 -44.89
C ARG A 233 -10.95 5.04 -45.93
N PRO A 234 -10.45 4.58 -47.10
CA PRO A 234 -11.27 3.84 -48.04
C PRO A 234 -11.89 2.60 -47.38
N LYS A 235 -13.21 2.45 -47.47
CA LYS A 235 -13.89 1.27 -46.95
C LYS A 235 -13.56 0.07 -47.84
N VAL A 236 -12.82 -0.89 -47.30
CA VAL A 236 -12.62 -2.18 -47.96
C VAL A 236 -13.93 -2.95 -47.87
N GLU A 237 -14.47 -3.36 -49.02
CA GLU A 237 -15.63 -4.25 -49.07
C GLU A 237 -15.22 -5.63 -48.52
N PHE A 238 -15.88 -6.06 -47.45
CA PHE A 238 -15.65 -7.39 -46.90
C PHE A 238 -16.34 -8.41 -47.79
N VAL A 239 -15.55 -9.20 -48.51
CA VAL A 239 -16.04 -10.39 -49.23
C VAL A 239 -15.82 -11.60 -48.32
N PRO A 240 -16.89 -12.21 -47.76
CA PRO A 240 -16.76 -13.41 -46.95
C PRO A 240 -16.15 -14.54 -47.77
N LYS A 241 -15.15 -15.23 -47.22
CA LYS A 241 -14.60 -16.42 -47.87
C LYS A 241 -15.68 -17.50 -47.97
N THR A 242 -15.80 -18.10 -49.14
CA THR A 242 -16.71 -19.22 -49.40
C THR A 242 -16.08 -20.55 -48.96
N LEU A 243 -16.90 -21.60 -48.87
CA LEU A 243 -16.39 -22.97 -48.63
C LEU A 243 -15.41 -23.43 -49.71
N THR A 244 -15.59 -22.95 -50.95
CA THR A 244 -14.69 -23.19 -52.08
C THR A 244 -13.31 -22.56 -51.85
N ASP A 245 -13.26 -21.38 -51.24
CA ASP A 245 -12.02 -20.67 -50.92
C ASP A 245 -11.24 -21.30 -49.77
N LEU A 246 -11.90 -22.17 -48.99
CA LEU A 246 -11.30 -22.88 -47.85
C LEU A 246 -10.67 -24.23 -48.25
N ALA A 247 -10.73 -24.62 -49.53
CA ALA A 247 -10.25 -25.91 -50.04
C ALA A 247 -10.73 -27.10 -49.19
N ILE A 248 -11.92 -26.98 -48.58
CA ILE A 248 -12.56 -28.09 -47.90
C ILE A 248 -13.10 -28.97 -49.02
N GLU A 249 -12.40 -30.06 -49.32
CA GLU A 249 -12.91 -31.10 -50.22
C GLU A 249 -14.30 -31.51 -49.72
N THR A 250 -15.33 -31.08 -50.44
CA THR A 250 -16.65 -31.67 -50.31
C THR A 250 -16.46 -33.16 -50.56
N VAL A 251 -16.68 -33.96 -49.52
CA VAL A 251 -16.72 -35.42 -49.61
C VAL A 251 -17.60 -35.75 -50.81
N PRO A 252 -17.10 -36.45 -51.85
CA PRO A 252 -17.91 -36.73 -53.01
C PRO A 252 -19.12 -37.55 -52.59
N ASP A 253 -20.31 -37.06 -52.92
CA ASP A 253 -21.55 -37.80 -52.73
C ASP A 253 -21.45 -39.16 -53.43
N GLY A 254 -21.28 -40.20 -52.62
CA GLY A 254 -21.33 -41.59 -53.02
C GLY A 254 -22.35 -42.33 -52.18
N LEU A 255 -23.58 -42.44 -52.73
CA LEU A 255 -24.70 -43.33 -52.39
C LEU A 255 -25.74 -42.82 -51.35
N ASN A 256 -26.83 -42.19 -51.80
CA ASN A 256 -28.12 -42.87 -52.11
C ASN A 256 -29.29 -41.87 -52.29
N GLY A 257 -30.07 -42.05 -53.38
CA GLY A 257 -31.54 -41.93 -53.34
C GLY A 257 -32.19 -40.55 -53.56
N THR A 258 -32.60 -40.29 -54.81
CA THR A 258 -33.88 -39.68 -55.23
C THR A 258 -34.67 -38.79 -54.23
N ASN A 259 -34.79 -37.48 -54.50
CA ASN A 259 -36.05 -36.80 -54.84
C ASN A 259 -35.97 -35.27 -54.80
N ASN A 260 -36.39 -34.67 -55.92
CA ASN A 260 -37.28 -33.51 -56.10
C ASN A 260 -37.17 -32.22 -55.23
N HIS A 261 -37.03 -31.09 -55.95
CA HIS A 261 -37.56 -29.74 -55.69
C HIS A 261 -37.18 -28.97 -54.42
N ASN A 262 -36.42 -27.86 -54.55
CA ASN A 262 -36.99 -26.51 -54.71
C ASN A 262 -35.92 -25.40 -54.76
N ASN A 263 -36.04 -24.53 -55.77
CA ASN A 263 -35.54 -23.15 -55.77
C ASN A 263 -36.31 -22.32 -54.75
N LEU A 264 -35.62 -21.57 -53.87
CA LEU A 264 -36.04 -20.32 -53.18
C LEU A 264 -35.02 -20.07 -52.04
N PHE A 265 -34.30 -18.96 -51.87
CA PHE A 265 -34.64 -17.57 -52.09
C PHE A 265 -33.38 -16.73 -52.37
N ASN A 266 -33.46 -15.96 -53.45
CA ASN A 266 -32.77 -14.69 -53.60
C ASN A 266 -33.64 -13.63 -52.89
N HIS A 267 -33.07 -12.86 -51.96
CA HIS A 267 -33.65 -11.59 -51.53
C HIS A 267 -32.54 -10.58 -51.23
N SER A 268 -32.24 -9.76 -52.24
CA SER A 268 -31.82 -8.39 -52.01
C SER A 268 -32.93 -7.65 -51.26
N ASN A 269 -32.58 -6.91 -50.22
CA ASN A 269 -33.14 -5.56 -50.06
C ASN A 269 -32.24 -4.64 -49.24
N ASN A 270 -32.18 -3.43 -49.77
CA ASN A 270 -31.33 -2.31 -49.43
C ASN A 270 -32.06 -1.35 -48.48
N HIS A 271 -31.28 -0.48 -47.82
CA HIS A 271 -31.66 0.77 -47.12
C HIS A 271 -32.40 0.72 -45.77
N HIS A 272 -31.77 1.26 -44.71
CA HIS A 272 -31.86 2.69 -44.36
C HIS A 272 -31.03 3.01 -43.11
N SER A 273 -30.16 4.00 -43.23
CA SER A 273 -29.62 4.77 -42.12
C SER A 273 -30.74 5.62 -41.49
N ASN A 274 -30.86 5.66 -40.16
CA ASN A 274 -30.81 6.93 -39.42
C ASN A 274 -30.69 6.76 -37.91
N SER A 275 -30.15 7.82 -37.30
CA SER A 275 -29.74 8.01 -35.91
C SER A 275 -30.85 8.54 -34.99
N ASN A 276 -30.58 8.40 -33.68
CA ASN A 276 -31.05 9.17 -32.51
C ASN A 276 -32.52 9.03 -32.04
N PHE A 277 -32.74 8.60 -30.78
CA PHE A 277 -33.08 9.47 -29.65
C PHE A 277 -33.28 8.71 -28.32
N LEU A 278 -33.27 9.51 -27.24
CA LEU A 278 -33.15 9.26 -25.81
C LEU A 278 -34.39 8.65 -25.08
N SER A 279 -34.10 7.94 -23.97
CA SER A 279 -34.79 7.91 -22.65
C SER A 279 -36.22 7.39 -22.49
N THR A 280 -36.42 6.33 -21.67
CA THR A 280 -37.11 6.35 -20.35
C THR A 280 -37.53 4.94 -19.88
N GLY A 281 -37.48 4.68 -18.57
CA GLY A 281 -38.45 3.82 -17.87
C GLY A 281 -38.01 2.41 -17.49
N GLY A 282 -37.91 2.14 -16.18
CA GLY A 282 -37.42 0.88 -15.63
C GLY A 282 -38.42 -0.29 -15.63
N SER A 283 -37.90 -1.50 -15.44
CA SER A 283 -38.32 -2.45 -14.40
C SER A 283 -37.42 -3.69 -14.46
N GLY A 284 -36.88 -4.06 -13.29
CA GLY A 284 -35.73 -4.93 -13.17
C GLY A 284 -36.00 -6.40 -13.45
N HIS A 285 -34.94 -7.16 -13.74
CA HIS A 285 -34.88 -8.61 -13.60
C HIS A 285 -33.50 -9.01 -13.07
N GLN A 286 -33.55 -9.77 -11.98
CA GLN A 286 -32.47 -10.30 -11.17
C GLN A 286 -31.77 -11.45 -11.92
N PHE A 287 -30.54 -11.26 -12.41
CA PHE A 287 -29.75 -12.35 -13.01
C PHE A 287 -28.82 -12.98 -11.97
N LYS A 288 -29.21 -14.17 -11.50
CA LYS A 288 -28.37 -15.10 -10.73
C LYS A 288 -27.21 -15.59 -11.63
N ARG A 289 -25.97 -15.51 -11.13
CA ARG A 289 -24.80 -16.15 -11.74
C ARG A 289 -24.89 -17.68 -11.61
N PRO A 290 -24.47 -18.47 -12.61
CA PRO A 290 -24.36 -19.92 -12.49
C PRO A 290 -23.09 -20.32 -11.73
N ALA A 291 -23.23 -21.31 -10.83
CA ALA A 291 -22.14 -21.95 -10.11
C ALA A 291 -21.28 -22.85 -11.03
N PRO A 292 -19.96 -22.99 -10.79
CA PRO A 292 -19.12 -23.92 -11.53
C PRO A 292 -19.34 -25.38 -11.10
N LYS A 293 -19.36 -26.26 -12.10
CA LYS A 293 -19.60 -27.70 -11.98
C LYS A 293 -18.39 -28.43 -11.38
N THR A 294 -18.66 -29.27 -10.39
CA THR A 294 -17.75 -30.29 -9.85
C THR A 294 -17.54 -31.43 -10.86
N ILE A 295 -16.29 -31.81 -11.12
CA ILE A 295 -15.90 -33.01 -11.88
C ILE A 295 -15.61 -34.14 -10.88
N PRO A 296 -16.21 -35.34 -11.00
CA PRO A 296 -15.85 -36.48 -10.18
C PRO A 296 -14.69 -37.29 -10.79
N ILE A 297 -13.78 -37.71 -9.91
CA ILE A 297 -12.71 -38.68 -10.14
C ILE A 297 -13.31 -40.09 -10.27
N ASN A 298 -12.85 -40.89 -11.23
CA ASN A 298 -12.91 -42.35 -11.10
C ASN A 298 -11.66 -43.05 -11.65
N LYS A 299 -11.30 -44.12 -10.94
CA LYS A 299 -10.10 -44.96 -11.00
C LYS A 299 -10.24 -46.12 -12.01
N ASN A 300 -9.12 -46.63 -12.52
CA ASN A 300 -8.67 -48.06 -12.50
C ASN A 300 -7.60 -48.35 -13.60
N ASN A 301 -6.38 -48.78 -13.22
CA ASN A 301 -5.80 -50.16 -13.22
C ASN A 301 -5.52 -50.73 -14.63
N HIS A 302 -4.42 -51.43 -15.00
CA HIS A 302 -3.36 -52.28 -14.40
C HIS A 302 -2.19 -52.32 -15.45
N ASN A 303 -0.94 -52.79 -15.28
CA ASN A 303 -0.48 -54.07 -14.74
C ASN A 303 1.08 -54.17 -14.66
N GLN A 304 1.57 -54.89 -13.62
CA GLN A 304 2.68 -55.87 -13.53
C GLN A 304 4.16 -55.57 -13.88
N ASN A 305 5.06 -55.70 -12.89
CA ASN A 305 5.97 -56.87 -12.75
C ASN A 305 6.74 -56.89 -11.39
N GLN A 306 6.82 -58.08 -10.79
CA GLN A 306 7.53 -58.51 -9.55
C GLN A 306 9.00 -58.95 -9.87
N PRO A 307 9.90 -59.38 -8.93
CA PRO A 307 9.65 -60.10 -7.66
C PRO A 307 10.54 -59.77 -6.43
N LEU A 308 10.18 -60.36 -5.27
CA LEU A 308 10.92 -60.46 -4.00
C LEU A 308 11.58 -61.84 -3.83
N PRO A 309 12.51 -62.03 -2.87
CA PRO A 309 12.32 -63.12 -1.91
C PRO A 309 12.74 -62.85 -0.44
N ASP A 310 11.89 -63.38 0.46
CA ASP A 310 12.08 -64.09 1.75
C ASP A 310 12.79 -63.55 3.03
N PRO A 311 12.40 -64.10 4.23
CA PRO A 311 12.56 -63.47 5.55
C PRO A 311 13.40 -64.27 6.60
N PHE A 312 13.91 -63.54 7.62
CA PHE A 312 14.42 -63.97 8.95
C PHE A 312 15.75 -64.80 9.06
N ASP A 313 16.78 -64.23 9.71
CA ASP A 313 17.49 -64.80 10.91
C ASP A 313 18.40 -63.74 11.61
N PRO A 314 18.68 -63.85 12.94
CA PRO A 314 19.28 -62.85 13.81
C PRO A 314 20.77 -63.07 14.12
N TRP A 315 21.43 -62.00 14.59
CA TRP A 315 22.82 -61.87 15.10
C TRP A 315 23.95 -61.73 14.06
N SER A 316 24.39 -60.48 13.85
CA SER A 316 25.81 -60.11 13.63
C SER A 316 26.00 -58.58 13.81
N TYR A 317 26.51 -58.18 14.98
CA TYR A 317 27.07 -56.85 15.33
C TYR A 317 28.58 -56.80 14.93
N PRO A 318 29.39 -55.71 15.12
CA PRO A 318 29.15 -54.42 15.80
C PRO A 318 29.74 -53.15 15.12
N GLN A 319 29.25 -51.95 15.46
CA GLN A 319 30.16 -50.90 15.99
C GLN A 319 29.42 -49.78 16.75
N ALA A 320 29.85 -49.60 18.00
CA ALA A 320 29.80 -48.42 18.86
C ALA A 320 28.44 -47.93 19.42
N SER A 321 28.18 -48.28 20.69
CA SER A 321 27.59 -47.36 21.67
C SER A 321 28.71 -46.78 22.56
N PRO A 322 28.48 -45.69 23.33
CA PRO A 322 27.76 -45.88 24.60
C PRO A 322 26.61 -44.89 24.85
N LEU A 323 25.62 -45.40 25.59
CA LEU A 323 24.49 -44.74 26.25
C LEU A 323 24.92 -43.82 27.41
N PRO A 324 23.99 -43.01 27.98
CA PRO A 324 24.29 -41.78 28.70
C PRO A 324 24.45 -41.96 30.22
N SER A 325 24.97 -40.92 30.88
CA SER A 325 24.86 -40.72 32.33
C SER A 325 24.35 -39.31 32.66
N PRO A 326 23.72 -39.10 33.82
CA PRO A 326 22.58 -38.20 33.97
C PRO A 326 22.90 -36.84 34.62
N MET A 327 21.97 -35.90 34.39
CA MET A 327 21.74 -34.65 35.14
C MET A 327 22.77 -33.52 35.04
N LYS A 328 22.35 -32.44 34.35
CA LYS A 328 22.16 -31.09 34.94
C LYS A 328 21.36 -30.24 33.97
N SER A 329 20.15 -29.88 34.35
CA SER A 329 19.32 -28.90 33.66
C SER A 329 20.04 -27.55 33.60
N PRO A 330 20.16 -26.90 32.43
CA PRO A 330 20.24 -25.45 32.39
C PRO A 330 18.81 -24.90 32.45
N ALA A 331 18.63 -23.89 33.28
CA ALA A 331 17.39 -23.13 33.42
C ALA A 331 16.80 -22.75 32.06
N ARG A 332 15.49 -22.98 31.93
CA ARG A 332 14.67 -22.53 30.80
C ARG A 332 14.71 -20.99 30.76
N THR A 333 15.51 -20.43 29.85
CA THR A 333 15.31 -19.05 29.40
C THR A 333 13.86 -18.92 28.92
N PRO A 334 13.12 -17.85 29.27
CA PRO A 334 11.81 -17.63 28.68
C PRO A 334 12.01 -17.41 27.19
N MET A 335 11.59 -18.37 26.36
CA MET A 335 11.45 -18.15 24.92
C MET A 335 10.50 -16.96 24.78
N THR A 336 11.03 -15.82 24.35
CA THR A 336 10.22 -14.74 23.81
C THR A 336 9.36 -15.36 22.72
N ARG A 337 8.04 -15.42 22.94
CA ARG A 337 7.13 -15.85 21.89
C ARG A 337 7.35 -14.88 20.73
N GLN A 338 7.66 -15.41 19.55
CA GLN A 338 7.77 -14.56 18.36
C GLN A 338 6.41 -13.89 18.11
N PRO A 339 6.38 -12.60 17.71
CA PRO A 339 5.13 -11.94 17.35
C PRO A 339 4.37 -12.74 16.29
N CYS A 340 3.10 -12.99 16.54
CA CYS A 340 2.25 -13.77 15.65
C CYS A 340 0.77 -13.42 15.80
N CYS A 341 0.01 -13.76 14.77
CA CYS A 341 -1.43 -13.71 14.78
C CYS A 341 -2.03 -14.98 14.17
N THR A 342 -3.28 -15.25 14.47
CA THR A 342 -4.09 -16.30 13.85
C THR A 342 -5.11 -15.66 12.91
N ALA A 343 -5.22 -16.16 11.68
CA ALA A 343 -6.22 -15.72 10.72
C ALA A 343 -7.65 -16.05 11.20
N LEU A 344 -8.52 -15.05 11.18
CA LEU A 344 -9.95 -15.18 11.51
C LEU A 344 -10.81 -15.50 10.29
N TYR A 345 -10.32 -15.19 9.09
CA TYR A 345 -10.99 -15.43 7.81
C TYR A 345 -9.96 -15.78 6.73
N ASP A 346 -10.41 -16.38 5.65
CA ASP A 346 -9.62 -16.49 4.41
C ASP A 346 -9.32 -15.08 3.85
N PHE A 347 -8.11 -14.89 3.34
CA PHE A 347 -7.72 -13.68 2.61
C PHE A 347 -7.09 -14.08 1.28
N ASP A 348 -7.79 -13.75 0.20
CA ASP A 348 -7.30 -13.94 -1.17
C ASP A 348 -6.67 -12.62 -1.65
N PRO A 349 -5.37 -12.60 -1.99
CA PRO A 349 -4.67 -11.37 -2.35
C PRO A 349 -5.12 -10.86 -3.72
N GLU A 350 -5.47 -9.58 -3.79
CA GLU A 350 -5.89 -8.91 -5.03
C GLU A 350 -4.75 -8.10 -5.65
N ASN A 351 -3.81 -7.63 -4.81
CA ASN A 351 -2.70 -6.79 -5.25
C ASN A 351 -1.31 -7.47 -5.07
N PRO A 352 -0.33 -7.17 -5.93
CA PRO A 352 1.04 -7.65 -5.77
C PRO A 352 1.70 -7.19 -4.45
N GLY A 353 2.07 -8.16 -3.60
CA GLY A 353 2.70 -7.93 -2.30
C GLY A 353 1.77 -8.18 -1.11
N GLU A 354 0.50 -8.49 -1.34
CA GLU A 354 -0.42 -8.98 -0.32
C GLU A 354 -0.15 -10.46 0.01
N LEU A 355 -0.31 -10.84 1.27
CA LEU A 355 -0.08 -12.19 1.74
C LEU A 355 -1.40 -12.96 1.85
N GLY A 356 -1.64 -13.87 0.92
CA GLY A 356 -2.80 -14.77 1.01
C GLY A 356 -2.64 -15.87 2.06
N PHE A 357 -3.69 -16.12 2.84
CA PHE A 357 -3.76 -17.16 3.88
C PHE A 357 -5.18 -17.70 4.06
N LYS A 358 -5.29 -18.82 4.78
CA LYS A 358 -6.56 -19.45 5.12
C LYS A 358 -6.96 -19.22 6.58
N GLU A 359 -8.25 -19.29 6.86
CA GLU A 359 -8.80 -19.22 8.21
C GLU A 359 -8.07 -20.20 9.14
N ASN A 360 -7.77 -19.75 10.36
CA ASN A 360 -7.04 -20.49 11.40
C ASN A 360 -5.55 -20.71 11.12
N GLU A 361 -5.00 -20.14 10.04
CA GLU A 361 -3.57 -20.19 9.77
C GLU A 361 -2.80 -19.23 10.69
N VAL A 362 -1.64 -19.67 11.21
CA VAL A 362 -0.79 -18.85 12.09
C VAL A 362 0.24 -18.12 11.25
N ILE A 363 0.21 -16.79 11.33
CA ILE A 363 1.07 -15.89 10.56
C ILE A 363 2.07 -15.26 11.52
N MET A 364 3.35 -15.28 11.15
CA MET A 364 4.39 -14.59 11.92
C MET A 364 4.27 -13.08 11.67
N LEU A 365 4.01 -12.28 12.71
CA LEU A 365 3.95 -10.83 12.60
C LEU A 365 5.36 -10.28 12.49
N MET A 366 5.61 -9.44 11.49
CA MET A 366 6.90 -8.81 11.27
C MET A 366 6.86 -7.31 11.54
N ASN A 367 5.80 -6.63 11.10
CA ASN A 367 5.66 -5.19 11.28
C ASN A 367 4.19 -4.74 11.28
N LYS A 368 3.90 -3.59 11.92
CA LYS A 368 2.61 -2.90 11.80
C LYS A 368 2.81 -1.72 10.87
N ILE A 369 2.08 -1.73 9.76
CA ILE A 369 2.20 -0.72 8.72
C ILE A 369 1.44 0.54 9.13
N ASP A 370 0.15 0.36 9.43
CA ASP A 370 -0.78 1.40 9.84
C ASP A 370 -1.88 0.78 10.71
N GLU A 371 -2.97 1.51 10.96
CA GLU A 371 -4.09 1.02 11.77
C GLU A 371 -4.88 -0.11 11.13
N ASN A 372 -4.74 -0.29 9.81
CA ASN A 372 -5.54 -1.22 9.01
C ASN A 372 -4.73 -2.40 8.48
N TRP A 373 -3.39 -2.35 8.46
CA TRP A 373 -2.54 -3.38 7.85
C TRP A 373 -1.35 -3.85 8.70
N PHE A 374 -1.12 -5.16 8.67
CA PHE A 374 0.10 -5.82 9.17
C PHE A 374 0.97 -6.32 8.01
N GLU A 375 2.26 -6.48 8.30
CA GLU A 375 3.20 -7.25 7.50
C GLU A 375 3.56 -8.52 8.26
N GLY A 376 3.54 -9.66 7.57
CA GLY A 376 3.92 -10.92 8.18
C GLY A 376 4.36 -11.97 7.17
N SER A 377 4.67 -13.16 7.68
CA SER A 377 5.14 -14.28 6.88
C SER A 377 4.43 -15.58 7.23
N VAL A 378 4.04 -16.33 6.20
CA VAL A 378 3.43 -17.66 6.31
C VAL A 378 3.87 -18.54 5.15
N ASN A 379 4.25 -19.79 5.44
CA ASN A 379 4.75 -20.77 4.46
C ASN A 379 5.88 -20.23 3.56
N GLY A 380 6.79 -19.43 4.12
CA GLY A 380 7.92 -18.84 3.38
C GLY A 380 7.55 -17.70 2.43
N ARG A 381 6.28 -17.27 2.41
CA ARG A 381 5.82 -16.08 1.70
C ARG A 381 5.68 -14.93 2.69
N THR A 382 6.02 -13.72 2.26
CA THR A 382 5.92 -12.50 3.07
C THR A 382 5.09 -11.49 2.31
N GLY A 383 4.24 -10.76 3.02
CA GLY A 383 3.41 -9.72 2.44
C GLY A 383 2.49 -9.08 3.46
N TYR A 384 1.62 -8.23 2.97
CA TYR A 384 0.72 -7.42 3.79
C TYR A 384 -0.68 -8.01 3.87
N PHE A 385 -1.35 -7.79 5.00
CA PHE A 385 -2.74 -8.22 5.18
C PHE A 385 -3.50 -7.36 6.18
N PRO A 386 -4.84 -7.30 6.07
CA PRO A 386 -5.66 -6.43 6.90
C PRO A 386 -5.69 -6.89 8.36
N VAL A 387 -5.56 -5.93 9.28
CA VAL A 387 -5.60 -6.14 10.74
C VAL A 387 -6.91 -6.80 11.17
N ASN A 388 -8.03 -6.44 10.53
CA ASN A 388 -9.36 -6.97 10.87
C ASN A 388 -9.58 -8.44 10.48
N TYR A 389 -8.65 -9.04 9.72
CA TYR A 389 -8.72 -10.44 9.30
C TYR A 389 -7.96 -11.38 10.22
N VAL A 390 -7.31 -10.85 11.25
CA VAL A 390 -6.45 -11.63 12.14
C VAL A 390 -6.70 -11.29 13.60
N LYS A 391 -6.38 -12.23 14.47
CA LYS A 391 -6.31 -12.03 15.91
C LYS A 391 -4.85 -12.08 16.34
N VAL A 392 -4.35 -10.97 16.88
CA VAL A 392 -2.98 -10.91 17.40
C VAL A 392 -2.87 -11.77 18.66
N ASP A 393 -2.06 -12.82 18.60
CA ASP A 393 -1.80 -13.72 19.72
C ASP A 393 -0.58 -13.25 20.52
N VAL A 394 0.43 -12.75 19.80
CA VAL A 394 1.64 -12.15 20.38
C VAL A 394 1.93 -10.85 19.63
N PRO A 395 1.83 -9.68 20.28
CA PRO A 395 2.03 -8.40 19.62
C PRO A 395 3.48 -8.19 19.22
N LEU A 396 3.68 -7.25 18.28
CA LEU A 396 5.01 -6.74 17.96
C LEU A 396 5.60 -5.98 19.18
N PRO A 397 6.92 -6.07 19.40
CA PRO A 397 7.61 -5.46 20.54
C PRO A 397 7.64 -3.93 20.54
#